data_AF-A0A2G9TJH7-F1
#
_entry.id   AF-A0A2G9TJH7-F1
#
_cell.length_a   1.000
_cell.length_b   1.000
_cell.length_c   1.000
_cell.angle_alpha   90.00
_cell.angle_beta   90.00
_cell.angle_gamma   90.00
#
_symmetry.space_group_name_H-M   'P 1'
#
loop_
_entity.id
_entity.type
_entity.pdbx_description
1 polymer ?
#
loop_
_entity_poly.entity_id
_entity_poly.type
_entity_poly.pdbx_seq_one_letter_code
_entity_poly.pdbx_strand_id
1 'polypeptide(L)' 'VHENEAKQFACNAVVIGKNVIMNEGSERVAALLERYGFQTHFVQMSEFLKSGGSAKCLTLRLDYDF' A
#
# COMPACT_ATOMS: atom_id res chain seq x y z
N VAL A 1 -6.20 9.28 -5.16
CA VAL A 1 -4.80 9.49 -4.70
C VAL A 1 -4.32 10.82 -5.23
N HIS A 2 -3.76 11.69 -4.39
CA HIS A 2 -3.12 12.96 -4.80
C HIS A 2 -1.67 12.71 -5.23
N GLU A 3 -1.05 13.68 -5.91
CA GLU A 3 0.29 13.50 -6.47
C GLU A 3 1.36 13.21 -5.40
N ASN A 4 1.30 13.87 -4.25
CA ASN A 4 2.22 13.63 -3.13
C ASN A 4 2.10 12.20 -2.59
N GLU A 5 0.87 11.69 -2.43
CA GLU A 5 0.61 10.32 -1.99
C GLU A 5 1.05 9.29 -3.05
N ALA A 6 0.91 9.62 -4.34
CA ALA A 6 1.41 8.79 -5.43
C ALA A 6 2.94 8.68 -5.40
N LYS A 7 3.65 9.78 -5.11
CA LYS A 7 5.11 9.80 -4.91
C LYS A 7 5.56 8.98 -3.69
N GLN A 8 4.69 8.81 -2.69
CA GLN A 8 4.91 7.90 -1.55
C GLN A 8 4.52 6.45 -1.85
N PHE A 9 4.21 6.12 -3.10
CA PHE A 9 3.82 4.78 -3.54
C PHE A 9 2.53 4.26 -2.89
N ALA A 10 1.56 5.14 -2.59
CA ALA A 10 0.27 4.75 -2.00
C ALA A 10 -0.45 3.63 -2.78
N CYS A 11 -0.33 3.60 -4.10
CA CYS A 11 -0.94 2.58 -4.96
C CYS A 11 -0.18 1.24 -4.96
N ASN A 12 1.08 1.22 -4.51
CA ASN A 12 1.92 0.04 -4.49
C ASN A 12 1.69 -0.76 -3.20
N ALA A 13 0.42 -1.07 -2.94
CA ALA A 13 -0.04 -1.74 -1.74
C ALA A 13 -0.32 -3.22 -1.99
N VAL A 14 -0.13 -4.04 -0.96
CA VAL A 14 -0.54 -5.45 -0.96
C VAL A 14 -1.92 -5.54 -0.33
N VAL A 15 -2.84 -6.26 -0.97
CA VAL A 15 -4.20 -6.44 -0.47
C VAL A 15 -4.46 -7.93 -0.23
N ILE A 16 -4.84 -8.29 1.00
CA ILE A 16 -5.18 -9.65 1.42
C ILE A 16 -6.52 -9.60 2.15
N GLY A 17 -7.58 -10.08 1.50
CA GLY A 17 -8.95 -9.90 1.99
C GLY A 17 -9.28 -8.41 2.17
N LYS A 18 -9.52 -7.99 3.42
CA LYS A 18 -9.74 -6.58 3.78
C LYS A 18 -8.49 -5.85 4.28
N ASN A 19 -7.35 -6.53 4.38
CA ASN A 19 -6.11 -5.92 4.85
C ASN A 19 -5.36 -5.27 3.69
N VAL A 20 -4.93 -4.03 3.88
CA VAL A 20 -4.12 -3.26 2.92
C VAL A 20 -2.79 -2.91 3.57
N ILE A 21 -1.71 -3.52 3.11
CA ILE A 21 -0.34 -3.20 3.54
C ILE A 21 0.23 -2.17 2.60
N MET A 22 0.63 -1.01 3.12
CA MET A 22 1.08 0.13 2.32
C MET A 22 2.19 0.93 3.02
N ASN A 23 2.93 1.73 2.24
CA ASN A 23 3.96 2.62 2.80
C ASN A 23 3.35 3.79 3.59
N GLU A 24 4.06 4.24 4.62
CA GLU A 24 3.77 5.47 5.38
C GLU A 24 3.72 6.72 4.47
N GLY A 25 3.11 7.82 4.92
CA GLY A 25 2.97 9.05 4.14
C GLY A 25 1.75 9.06 3.20
N SER A 26 0.80 8.15 3.43
CA SER A 26 -0.44 7.99 2.66
C SER A 26 -1.69 7.94 3.56
N GLU A 27 -1.67 8.68 4.68
CA GLU A 27 -2.63 8.62 5.78
C GLU A 27 -4.07 8.90 5.32
N ARG A 28 -4.25 9.85 4.40
CA ARG A 28 -5.58 10.18 3.88
C ARG A 28 -6.13 9.06 2.97
N VAL A 29 -5.26 8.40 2.18
CA VAL A 29 -5.66 7.20 1.43
C VAL A 29 -6.05 6.07 2.38
N ALA A 30 -5.27 5.86 3.45
CA ALA A 30 -5.58 4.87 4.48
C ALA A 30 -6.94 5.14 5.14
N ALA A 31 -7.18 6.38 5.58
CA ALA A 31 -8.47 6.76 6.17
C ALA A 31 -9.64 6.59 5.19
N LEU A 32 -9.43 6.82 3.89
CA LEU A 32 -10.45 6.58 2.87
C LEU A 32 -10.75 5.08 2.72
N LEU A 33 -9.71 4.24 2.65
CA LEU A 33 -9.86 2.79 2.59
C LEU A 33 -10.60 2.25 3.82
N GLU A 34 -10.30 2.76 5.00
CA GLU A 34 -10.97 2.39 6.25
C GLU A 34 -12.47 2.74 6.24
N ARG A 35 -12.84 3.88 5.67
CA ARG A 35 -14.27 4.23 5.44
C ARG A 35 -14.99 3.26 4.52
N TYR A 36 -14.25 2.58 3.63
CA TYR A 36 -14.79 1.53 2.76
C TYR A 36 -14.68 0.12 3.36
N GLY A 37 -14.33 0.01 4.65
CA GLY A 37 -14.30 -1.26 5.38
C GLY A 37 -13.04 -2.09 5.13
N PHE A 38 -11.95 -1.47 4.68
CA PHE A 38 -10.62 -2.07 4.71
C PHE A 38 -9.93 -1.78 6.03
N GLN A 39 -8.89 -2.54 6.36
CA GLN A 39 -7.99 -2.30 7.46
C GLN A 39 -6.60 -2.01 6.89
N THR A 40 -6.03 -0.84 7.22
CA THR A 40 -4.71 -0.47 6.70
C THR A 40 -3.59 -0.79 7.68
N HIS A 41 -2.45 -1.19 7.14
CA HIS A 41 -1.24 -1.53 7.87
C HIS A 41 -0.08 -0.78 7.23
N PHE A 42 0.50 0.16 7.97
CA PHE A 42 1.66 0.90 7.50
C PHE A 42 2.95 0.14 7.76
N VAL A 43 3.87 0.20 6.79
CA VAL A 43 5.23 -0.31 6.88
C VAL A 43 6.22 0.72 6.34
N GLN A 44 7.40 0.81 6.93
CA GLN A 44 8.46 1.73 6.49
C GLN A 44 9.15 1.18 5.24
N MET A 45 8.90 1.78 4.07
CA MET A 45 9.46 1.33 2.79
C MET A 45 10.53 2.29 2.23
N SER A 46 11.00 3.24 3.02
CA SER A 46 11.88 4.35 2.58
C SER A 46 13.12 3.90 1.81
N GLU A 47 13.74 2.78 2.20
CA GLU A 47 14.92 2.23 1.51
C GLU A 47 14.58 1.62 0.14
N PHE A 48 13.40 1.01 -0.01
CA PHE A 48 12.95 0.46 -1.29
C PHE A 48 12.41 1.55 -2.23
N LEU A 49 11.90 2.65 -1.68
CA LEU A 49 11.51 3.81 -2.48
C LEU A 49 12.71 4.36 -3.28
N LYS A 50 13.93 4.26 -2.74
CA LYS A 50 15.17 4.66 -3.43
C LYS A 50 15.42 3.87 -4.72
N SER A 51 14.95 2.62 -4.80
CA SER A 51 15.03 1.78 -6.00
C SER A 51 13.74 1.77 -6.83
N GLY A 52 12.77 2.61 -6.49
CA GLY A 52 11.49 2.71 -7.21
C GLY A 52 10.48 1.60 -6.87
N GLY A 53 10.63 0.93 -5.73
CA GLY A 53 9.73 -0.12 -5.27
C GLY A 53 9.06 0.17 -3.92
N SER A 54 7.95 -0.51 -3.64
CA SER A 54 7.30 -0.52 -2.33
C SER A 54 6.62 -1.89 -2.10
N ALA A 55 5.66 -1.97 -1.19
CA ALA A 55 5.09 -3.24 -0.69
C ALA A 55 4.68 -4.21 -1.82
N LYS A 56 3.90 -3.74 -2.81
CA LYS A 56 3.46 -4.62 -3.91
C LYS A 56 4.61 -5.09 -4.79
N CYS A 57 5.57 -4.23 -5.13
CA CYS A 57 6.72 -4.60 -5.96
C CYS A 57 7.59 -5.70 -5.33
N LEU A 58 7.59 -5.83 -4.00
CA LEU A 58 8.37 -6.84 -3.27
C LEU A 58 7.60 -8.15 -3.04
N THR A 59 6.41 -8.28 -3.61
CA THR A 59 5.56 -9.46 -3.42
C THR A 59 5.06 -9.98 -4.75
N LEU A 60 4.99 -11.31 -4.84
CA LEU A 60 4.35 -12.01 -5.94
C LEU A 60 3.28 -12.92 -5.34
N ARG A 61 2.02 -12.67 -5.66
CA ARG A 61 0.92 -13.55 -5.28
C ARG A 61 0.91 -14.77 -6.20
N LEU A 62 0.90 -15.96 -5.62
CA LEU A 62 0.95 -17.24 -6.35
C LEU A 62 -0.39 -17.97 -6.34
N ASP A 63 -1.27 -17.62 -5.41
CA ASP A 63 -2.63 -18.15 -5.25
C ASP A 63 -3.64 -17.18 -5.89
N TYR A 64 -4.37 -17.62 -6.91
CA TYR A 64 -5.41 -16.79 -7.57
C TYR A 64 -6.84 -17.27 -7.29
N ASP A 65 -7.00 -18.36 -6.54
CA ASP A 65 -8.30 -18.99 -6.30
C ASP A 65 -8.97 -18.42 -5.05
N PHE A 66 -9.57 -17.23 -5.18
CA PHE A 66 -10.57 -16.69 -4.24
C PHE A 66 -11.64 -15.89 -4.99
#